data_AF-A0A134BT18-F1
#
_entry.id   AF-A0A134BT18-F1
#
_cell.length_a   1.000
_cell.length_b   1.000
_cell.length_c   1.000
_cell.angle_alpha   90.00
_cell.angle_beta   90.00
_cell.angle_gamma   90.00
#
_symmetry.space_group_name_H-M   'P 1'
#
loop_
_entity.id
_entity.type
_entity.pdbx_description
1 polymer ?
#
loop_
_entity_poly.entity_id
_entity_poly.type
_entity_poly.pdbx_seq_one_letter_code
_entity_poly.pdbx_strand_id
1 'polypeptide(L)'
;MILYIKKNGDVKIVNKENGHTNTISKGKKFIYNYTHRNNSISWKDITKEFVKEEGPKKSLLSDFSESKEGVFSSLSKFNSVYGLAARSDVLKSNKSKNSVVVTSLYANPLTAGLDMWEQMIGEANISWYDLGNKVLFMMVDSKSNISLFYHLPFINNKERGESGFGYGNTYQTYMWTESKSSIKKNNDLYWEYLQIKMSTMTRP
;
A
#
# COMPACT_ATOMS: atom_id res chain seq x y z
N MET A 1 -10.67 12.35 8.93
CA MET A 1 -11.55 11.77 7.89
C MET A 1 -12.71 11.00 8.53
N ILE A 2 -13.82 10.78 7.81
CA ILE A 2 -14.93 9.89 8.21
C ILE A 2 -15.27 8.94 7.06
N LEU A 3 -15.58 7.68 7.38
CA LEU A 3 -16.09 6.68 6.45
C LEU A 3 -17.53 6.31 6.82
N TYR A 4 -18.45 6.42 5.87
CA TYR A 4 -19.85 6.01 6.03
C TYR A 4 -20.17 4.83 5.13
N ILE A 5 -20.47 3.67 5.73
CA ILE A 5 -20.87 2.46 4.99
C ILE A 5 -22.33 2.59 4.60
N LYS A 6 -22.63 2.55 3.31
CA LYS A 6 -23.99 2.60 2.76
C LYS A 6 -24.59 1.19 2.65
N LYS A 7 -25.92 1.11 2.63
CA LYS A 7 -26.66 -0.16 2.50
C LYS A 7 -26.30 -0.93 1.21
N ASN A 8 -26.01 -0.22 0.11
CA ASN A 8 -25.62 -0.80 -1.18
C ASN A 8 -24.17 -1.34 -1.22
N GLY A 9 -23.44 -1.29 -0.10
CA GLY A 9 -22.05 -1.76 -0.02
C GLY A 9 -21.00 -0.73 -0.42
N ASP A 10 -21.40 0.47 -0.84
CA ASP A 10 -20.47 1.57 -1.07
C ASP A 10 -20.02 2.20 0.25
N VAL A 11 -18.86 2.86 0.23
CA VAL A 11 -18.37 3.65 1.36
C VAL A 11 -18.20 5.09 0.93
N LYS A 12 -18.93 6.01 1.55
CA LYS A 12 -18.73 7.45 1.38
C LYS A 12 -17.58 7.89 2.28
N ILE A 13 -16.59 8.55 1.68
CA ILE A 13 -15.45 9.14 2.37
C ILE A 13 -15.73 10.63 2.52
N VAL A 14 -15.47 11.18 3.70
CA VAL A 14 -15.62 12.61 3.97
C VAL A 14 -14.35 13.16 4.61
N ASN A 15 -13.77 14.16 3.95
CA ASN A 15 -12.74 14.99 4.54
C ASN A 15 -13.37 16.01 5.49
N LYS A 16 -13.01 15.93 6.78
CA LYS A 16 -13.58 16.80 7.82
C LYS A 16 -13.09 18.25 7.69
N GLU A 17 -11.93 18.46 7.08
CA GLU A 17 -11.29 19.78 7.03
C GLU A 17 -11.97 20.73 6.04
N ASN A 18 -12.46 20.21 4.92
CA ASN A 18 -12.98 21.00 3.81
C ASN A 18 -14.33 20.50 3.27
N GLY A 19 -14.95 19.51 3.93
CA GLY A 19 -16.24 18.93 3.55
C GLY A 19 -16.25 18.11 2.24
N HIS A 20 -15.13 17.98 1.54
CA HIS A 20 -15.08 17.25 0.27
C HIS A 20 -15.32 15.77 0.49
N THR A 21 -15.98 15.13 -0.47
CA THR A 21 -16.39 13.74 -0.35
C THR A 21 -16.12 12.96 -1.62
N ASN A 22 -15.90 11.66 -1.47
CA ASN A 22 -15.79 10.72 -2.57
C ASN A 22 -16.45 9.40 -2.19
N THR A 23 -16.56 8.44 -3.11
CA THR A 23 -17.19 7.14 -2.85
C THR A 23 -16.33 5.97 -3.35
N ILE A 24 -16.03 5.06 -2.43
CA ILE A 24 -15.46 3.74 -2.71
C ILE A 24 -16.60 2.82 -3.11
N SER A 25 -16.70 2.57 -4.42
CA SER A 25 -17.72 1.66 -4.96
C SER A 25 -17.46 0.24 -4.47
N LYS A 26 -18.50 -0.42 -3.92
CA LYS A 26 -18.39 -1.75 -3.28
C LYS A 26 -17.31 -1.84 -2.19
N GLY A 27 -16.94 -0.71 -1.57
CA GLY A 27 -15.87 -0.62 -0.58
C GLY A 27 -16.10 -1.42 0.69
N LYS A 28 -17.36 -1.71 1.04
CA LYS A 28 -17.73 -2.46 2.26
C LYS A 28 -16.98 -3.79 2.35
N LYS A 29 -16.75 -4.48 1.23
CA LYS A 29 -16.09 -5.81 1.23
C LYS A 29 -14.62 -5.80 1.66
N PHE A 30 -13.98 -4.63 1.65
CA PHE A 30 -12.57 -4.43 1.99
C PHE A 30 -12.34 -3.79 3.37
N ILE A 31 -13.43 -3.44 4.08
CA ILE A 31 -13.36 -2.67 5.33
C ILE A 31 -14.26 -3.30 6.41
N TYR A 32 -15.43 -3.79 6.03
CA TYR A 32 -16.39 -4.36 6.95
C TYR A 32 -15.95 -5.75 7.43
N ASN A 33 -16.04 -5.99 8.75
CA ASN A 33 -15.55 -7.20 9.43
C ASN A 33 -14.05 -7.48 9.26
N TYR A 34 -13.25 -6.45 8.97
CA TYR A 34 -11.79 -6.54 9.05
C TYR A 34 -11.34 -6.30 10.49
N THR A 35 -10.25 -6.94 10.90
CA THR A 35 -9.58 -6.61 12.17
C THR A 35 -8.79 -5.32 11.97
N HIS A 36 -9.19 -4.25 12.64
CA HIS A 36 -8.48 -2.98 12.59
C HIS A 36 -7.22 -3.08 13.46
N ARG A 37 -6.05 -2.93 12.83
CA ARG A 37 -4.77 -3.04 13.53
C ARG A 37 -4.24 -1.66 13.89
N ASN A 38 -3.46 -1.63 14.98
CA ASN A 38 -2.69 -0.44 15.34
C ASN A 38 -1.49 -0.28 14.39
N ASN A 39 -1.09 0.96 14.11
CA ASN A 39 0.10 1.29 13.33
C ASN A 39 1.42 0.90 14.02
N SER A 40 1.38 0.53 15.31
CA SER A 40 2.53 -0.04 16.03
C SER A 40 2.90 -1.46 15.63
N ILE A 41 2.05 -2.16 14.87
CA ILE A 41 2.40 -3.49 14.37
C ILE A 41 3.61 -3.41 13.46
N SER A 42 4.57 -4.32 13.63
CA SER A 42 5.75 -4.38 12.78
C SER A 42 5.56 -5.36 11.63
N TRP A 43 6.38 -5.22 10.58
CA TRP A 43 6.45 -6.19 9.49
C TRP A 43 6.76 -7.59 10.03
N LYS A 44 7.58 -7.70 11.10
CA LYS A 44 7.96 -8.97 11.74
C LYS A 44 6.75 -9.68 12.35
N ASP A 45 5.83 -8.94 12.94
CA ASP A 45 4.63 -9.53 13.56
C ASP A 45 3.73 -10.12 12.48
N ILE A 46 3.53 -9.39 11.37
CA ILE A 46 2.76 -9.87 10.22
C ILE A 46 3.46 -11.08 9.57
N THR A 47 4.79 -11.07 9.45
CA THR A 47 5.54 -12.24 8.95
C THR A 47 5.35 -13.45 9.86
N LYS A 48 5.45 -13.28 11.18
CA LYS A 48 5.25 -14.38 12.14
C LYS A 48 3.85 -14.96 12.06
N GLU A 49 2.83 -14.10 12.00
CA GLU A 49 1.44 -14.49 11.82
C GLU A 49 1.24 -15.31 10.55
N PHE A 50 1.76 -14.83 9.42
CA PHE A 50 1.72 -15.55 8.15
C PHE A 50 2.38 -16.93 8.23
N VAL A 51 3.59 -17.01 8.81
CA VAL A 51 4.37 -18.24 8.95
C VAL A 51 3.71 -19.25 9.89
N LYS A 52 3.07 -18.78 10.96
CA LYS A 52 2.42 -19.63 11.95
C LYS A 52 0.95 -19.95 11.62
N GLU A 53 0.41 -19.37 10.55
CA GLU A 53 -1.02 -19.37 10.25
C GLU A 53 -1.89 -18.77 11.38
N GLU A 54 -1.29 -17.89 12.17
CA GLU A 54 -1.92 -17.21 13.30
C GLU A 54 -2.35 -15.79 12.89
N GLY A 55 -3.32 -15.21 13.61
CA GLY A 55 -3.76 -13.84 13.38
C GLY A 55 -4.96 -13.71 12.44
N PRO A 56 -5.35 -12.45 12.12
CA PRO A 56 -6.58 -12.20 11.39
C PRO A 56 -6.44 -12.51 9.90
N LYS A 57 -7.39 -13.29 9.35
CA LYS A 57 -7.48 -13.54 7.89
C LYS A 57 -7.67 -12.25 7.08
N LYS A 58 -8.34 -11.26 7.66
CA LYS A 58 -8.61 -9.95 7.06
C LYS A 58 -8.24 -8.86 8.05
N SER A 59 -7.33 -7.98 7.66
CA SER A 59 -6.96 -6.86 8.52
C SER A 59 -6.82 -5.55 7.77
N LEU A 60 -7.14 -4.47 8.49
CA LEU A 60 -7.16 -3.10 8.00
C LEU A 60 -6.16 -2.29 8.83
N LEU A 61 -5.24 -1.62 8.16
CA LEU A 61 -4.38 -0.59 8.74
C LEU A 61 -4.80 0.75 8.17
N SER A 62 -4.78 1.80 8.98
CA SER A 62 -5.13 3.14 8.52
C SER A 62 -4.31 4.27 9.13
N ASP A 63 -3.89 5.23 8.30
CA ASP A 63 -3.29 6.50 8.73
C ASP A 63 -3.93 7.68 7.99
N PHE A 64 -4.85 8.36 8.68
CA PHE A 64 -5.57 9.53 8.14
C PHE A 64 -5.02 10.85 8.65
N SER A 65 -3.89 10.80 9.35
CA SER A 65 -3.19 11.92 9.99
C SER A 65 -1.85 12.24 9.34
N GLU A 66 -1.37 11.42 8.40
CA GLU A 66 0.02 11.44 7.94
C GLU A 66 1.00 11.25 9.10
N SER A 67 0.70 10.36 10.05
CA SER A 67 1.60 10.04 11.16
C SER A 67 2.87 9.35 10.68
N LYS A 68 2.81 8.66 9.53
CA LYS A 68 3.94 7.93 8.93
C LYS A 68 4.51 6.87 9.87
N GLU A 69 3.63 6.16 10.57
CA GLU A 69 4.00 5.07 11.47
C GLU A 69 3.76 3.69 10.83
N GLY A 70 4.48 2.67 11.31
CA GLY A 70 4.34 1.30 10.82
C GLY A 70 4.57 1.20 9.32
N VAL A 71 3.66 0.54 8.61
CA VAL A 71 3.68 0.43 7.14
C VAL A 71 3.62 1.78 6.43
N PHE A 72 2.97 2.78 7.03
CA PHE A 72 2.84 4.11 6.42
C PHE A 72 4.14 4.90 6.46
N SER A 73 5.08 4.55 7.36
CA SER A 73 6.46 5.06 7.30
C SER A 73 7.19 4.66 6.02
N SER A 74 6.86 3.48 5.48
CA SER A 74 7.40 2.96 4.23
C SER A 74 6.68 3.59 3.03
N LEU A 75 5.34 3.47 2.99
CA LEU A 75 4.53 3.99 1.90
C LEU A 75 4.67 5.51 1.70
N SER A 76 4.94 6.27 2.76
CA SER A 76 5.12 7.73 2.70
C SER A 76 6.48 8.18 2.13
N LYS A 77 7.46 7.28 1.96
CA LYS A 77 8.76 7.62 1.37
C LYS A 77 8.60 8.06 -0.08
N PHE A 78 9.42 9.03 -0.49
CA PHE A 78 9.39 9.56 -1.85
C PHE A 78 9.71 8.49 -2.91
N ASN A 79 10.55 7.51 -2.55
CA ASN A 79 10.96 6.39 -3.39
C ASN A 79 10.22 5.07 -3.09
N SER A 80 9.12 5.12 -2.31
CA SER A 80 8.26 3.95 -2.11
C SER A 80 7.73 3.45 -3.44
N VAL A 81 7.87 2.16 -3.77
CA VAL A 81 7.37 1.62 -5.05
C VAL A 81 5.85 1.83 -5.16
N TYR A 82 5.12 1.42 -4.12
CA TYR A 82 3.67 1.51 -4.07
C TYR A 82 3.19 2.95 -3.95
N GLY A 83 3.79 3.73 -3.05
CA GLY A 83 3.46 5.14 -2.84
C GLY A 83 3.72 5.97 -4.09
N LEU A 84 4.88 5.81 -4.72
CA LEU A 84 5.24 6.55 -5.94
C LEU A 84 4.33 6.23 -7.11
N ALA A 85 3.97 4.95 -7.32
CA ALA A 85 3.06 4.55 -8.39
C ALA A 85 1.70 5.26 -8.26
N ALA A 86 1.14 5.26 -7.05
CA ALA A 86 -0.14 5.90 -6.78
C ALA A 86 -0.06 7.44 -6.87
N ARG A 87 0.99 8.06 -6.30
CA ARG A 87 1.21 9.51 -6.39
C ARG A 87 1.38 9.98 -7.84
N SER A 88 2.14 9.22 -8.63
CA SER A 88 2.35 9.53 -10.04
C SER A 88 1.05 9.49 -10.84
N ASP A 89 0.19 8.51 -10.57
CA ASP A 89 -1.13 8.42 -11.23
C ASP A 89 -2.06 9.56 -10.79
N VAL A 90 -2.05 9.93 -9.51
CA VAL A 90 -2.78 11.11 -9.02
C VAL A 90 -2.35 12.38 -9.77
N LEU A 91 -1.05 12.64 -9.89
CA LEU A 91 -0.53 13.86 -10.50
C LEU A 91 -0.76 13.93 -12.02
N LYS A 92 -0.81 12.78 -12.70
CA LYS A 92 -1.05 12.69 -14.15
C LYS A 92 -2.54 12.66 -14.51
N SER A 93 -3.40 12.37 -13.55
CA SER A 93 -4.83 12.18 -13.77
C SER A 93 -5.63 13.47 -13.58
N ASN A 94 -6.67 13.66 -14.38
CA ASN A 94 -7.69 14.69 -14.19
C ASN A 94 -8.98 14.12 -13.54
N LYS A 95 -8.95 12.86 -13.08
CA LYS A 95 -10.11 12.19 -12.49
C LYS A 95 -10.23 12.50 -11.01
N SER A 96 -11.44 12.38 -10.46
CA SER A 96 -11.67 12.45 -9.01
C SER A 96 -11.31 11.17 -8.27
N LYS A 97 -11.08 10.07 -8.98
CA LYS A 97 -10.61 8.79 -8.46
C LYS A 97 -10.06 7.92 -9.59
N ASN A 98 -9.11 7.05 -9.28
CA ASN A 98 -8.60 6.04 -10.21
C ASN A 98 -7.96 4.88 -9.42
N SER A 99 -7.35 3.93 -10.11
CA SER A 99 -6.56 2.87 -9.48
C SER A 99 -5.35 2.50 -10.33
N VAL A 100 -4.28 2.10 -9.66
CA VAL A 100 -3.10 1.49 -10.25
C VAL A 100 -2.92 0.07 -9.74
N VAL A 101 -2.31 -0.78 -10.55
CA VAL A 101 -1.91 -2.14 -10.16
C VAL A 101 -0.40 -2.18 -10.10
N VAL A 102 0.15 -2.59 -8.96
CA VAL A 102 1.58 -2.83 -8.77
C VAL A 102 1.78 -4.34 -8.73
N THR A 103 2.49 -4.86 -9.74
CA THR A 103 2.80 -6.29 -9.84
C THR A 103 4.19 -6.60 -9.30
N SER A 104 4.46 -7.89 -9.11
CA SER A 104 5.76 -8.45 -8.69
C SER A 104 6.95 -8.06 -9.58
N LEU A 105 6.70 -7.66 -10.83
CA LEU A 105 7.73 -7.12 -11.73
C LEU A 105 8.28 -5.77 -11.24
N TYR A 106 7.42 -4.94 -10.63
CA TYR A 106 7.75 -3.60 -10.15
C TYR A 106 8.13 -3.56 -8.67
N ALA A 107 7.52 -4.44 -7.86
CA ALA A 107 7.84 -4.60 -6.46
C ALA A 107 8.75 -5.82 -6.27
N ASN A 108 10.06 -5.59 -6.31
CA ASN A 108 11.07 -6.63 -6.16
C ASN A 108 12.18 -6.16 -5.18
N PRO A 109 13.05 -7.05 -4.68
CA PRO A 109 14.08 -6.68 -3.70
C PRO A 109 15.05 -5.59 -4.18
N LEU A 110 15.28 -5.49 -5.49
CA LEU A 110 16.14 -4.45 -6.06
C LEU A 110 15.46 -3.07 -6.00
N THR A 111 14.13 -3.01 -6.12
CA THR A 111 13.35 -1.77 -6.05
C THR A 111 12.95 -1.41 -4.62
N ALA A 112 12.63 -2.40 -3.78
CA ALA A 112 12.29 -2.22 -2.36
C ALA A 112 13.53 -1.96 -1.47
N GLY A 113 14.71 -2.37 -1.92
CA GLY A 113 15.96 -2.23 -1.15
C GLY A 113 15.85 -2.91 0.22
N LEU A 114 16.22 -2.17 1.29
CA LEU A 114 16.14 -2.64 2.68
C LEU A 114 14.78 -2.38 3.35
N ASP A 115 13.77 -1.93 2.60
CA ASP A 115 12.44 -1.68 3.16
C ASP A 115 11.63 -2.98 3.30
N MET A 116 11.72 -3.58 4.49
CA MET A 116 11.03 -4.83 4.80
C MET A 116 9.50 -4.72 4.71
N TRP A 117 8.92 -3.52 4.82
CA TRP A 117 7.48 -3.36 4.61
C TRP A 117 7.10 -3.52 3.14
N GLU A 118 7.86 -2.93 2.22
CA GLU A 118 7.58 -3.06 0.78
C GLU A 118 7.82 -4.49 0.28
N GLN A 119 8.84 -5.16 0.81
CA GLN A 119 9.07 -6.58 0.60
C GLN A 119 7.92 -7.43 1.17
N MET A 120 7.28 -6.95 2.22
CA MET A 120 6.11 -7.56 2.83
C MET A 120 4.80 -7.10 2.18
N ILE A 121 4.79 -6.43 1.04
CA ILE A 121 3.57 -6.20 0.28
C ILE A 121 3.73 -6.98 -1.02
N GLY A 122 2.73 -7.80 -1.35
CA GLY A 122 2.71 -8.56 -2.60
C GLY A 122 2.14 -7.74 -3.75
N GLU A 123 1.53 -8.41 -4.72
CA GLU A 123 0.76 -7.71 -5.74
C GLU A 123 -0.39 -6.94 -5.11
N ALA A 124 -0.54 -5.69 -5.51
CA ALA A 124 -1.43 -4.75 -4.86
C ALA A 124 -2.21 -3.92 -5.87
N ASN A 125 -3.51 -3.76 -5.61
CA ASN A 125 -4.32 -2.76 -6.28
C ASN A 125 -4.39 -1.53 -5.37
N ILE A 126 -3.90 -0.38 -5.84
CA ILE A 126 -3.96 0.87 -5.12
C ILE A 126 -4.98 1.77 -5.81
N SER A 127 -6.11 1.95 -5.17
CA SER A 127 -7.11 2.93 -5.56
C SER A 127 -6.87 4.26 -4.84
N TRP A 128 -7.22 5.38 -5.47
CA TRP A 128 -7.14 6.69 -4.85
C TRP A 128 -8.38 7.53 -5.11
N TYR A 129 -8.64 8.47 -4.20
CA TYR A 129 -9.83 9.29 -4.16
C TYR A 129 -9.46 10.73 -3.79
N ASP A 130 -9.69 11.67 -4.70
CA ASP A 130 -9.49 13.09 -4.45
C ASP A 130 -10.53 13.59 -3.42
N LEU A 131 -10.05 14.31 -2.41
CA LEU A 131 -10.81 14.90 -1.32
C LEU A 131 -10.48 16.41 -1.16
N GLY A 132 -10.16 17.09 -2.26
CA GLY A 132 -9.89 18.52 -2.29
C GLY A 132 -8.43 18.84 -2.00
N ASN A 133 -8.07 19.06 -0.73
CA ASN A 133 -6.69 19.37 -0.29
C ASN A 133 -5.84 18.11 -0.03
N LYS A 134 -6.50 16.94 0.11
CA LYS A 134 -5.89 15.64 0.38
C LYS A 134 -6.40 14.60 -0.61
N VAL A 135 -5.66 13.51 -0.74
CA VAL A 135 -6.07 12.30 -1.46
C VAL A 135 -6.06 11.14 -0.48
N LEU A 136 -7.12 10.33 -0.51
CA LEU A 136 -7.13 9.03 0.16
C LEU A 136 -6.62 7.97 -0.80
N PHE A 137 -5.65 7.17 -0.36
CA PHE A 137 -5.20 5.95 -0.99
C PHE A 137 -5.77 4.74 -0.25
N MET A 138 -6.27 3.76 -0.98
CA MET A 138 -6.67 2.45 -0.47
C MET A 138 -5.96 1.39 -1.29
N MET A 139 -5.03 0.70 -0.64
CA MET A 139 -4.30 -0.43 -1.18
C MET A 139 -4.89 -1.73 -0.65
N VAL A 140 -5.29 -2.61 -1.55
CA VAL A 140 -5.67 -3.98 -1.25
C VAL A 140 -4.57 -4.87 -1.78
N ASP A 141 -3.86 -5.53 -0.87
CA ASP A 141 -2.87 -6.52 -1.26
C ASP A 141 -3.49 -7.93 -1.27
N SER A 142 -2.94 -8.78 -2.12
CA SER A 142 -3.17 -10.21 -2.01
C SER A 142 -1.83 -10.90 -2.11
N LYS A 143 -1.35 -11.43 -0.99
CA LYS A 143 -0.17 -12.29 -0.98
C LYS A 143 -0.53 -13.72 -1.33
N SER A 144 0.17 -14.27 -2.31
CA SER A 144 0.31 -15.71 -2.48
C SER A 144 1.58 -16.19 -1.75
N ASN A 145 1.68 -17.48 -1.44
CA ASN A 145 2.87 -18.09 -0.81
C ASN A 145 4.17 -17.71 -1.54
N ILE A 146 4.12 -17.50 -2.85
CA ILE A 146 5.28 -17.20 -3.72
C ILE A 146 5.90 -15.83 -3.39
N SER A 147 5.09 -14.84 -2.96
CA SER A 147 5.55 -13.46 -2.75
C SER A 147 6.50 -13.29 -1.56
N LEU A 148 6.42 -14.14 -0.54
CA LEU A 148 7.31 -14.06 0.63
C LEU A 148 8.68 -14.72 0.37
N PHE A 149 8.69 -15.82 -0.40
CA PHE A 149 9.86 -16.69 -0.54
C PHE A 149 10.86 -16.24 -1.63
N TYR A 150 10.45 -15.38 -2.56
CA TYR A 150 11.41 -14.67 -3.42
C TYR A 150 12.42 -13.81 -2.62
N HIS A 151 12.23 -13.64 -1.30
CA HIS A 151 12.95 -12.66 -0.49
C HIS A 151 13.79 -13.28 0.65
N LEU A 152 13.85 -14.62 0.74
CA LEU A 152 14.72 -15.31 1.71
C LEU A 152 15.79 -16.12 0.97
N PRO A 153 17.09 -15.76 1.08
CA PRO A 153 18.18 -16.35 0.28
C PRO A 153 18.44 -17.86 0.53
N PHE A 154 17.72 -18.47 1.47
CA PHE A 154 17.90 -19.86 1.89
C PHE A 154 16.64 -20.73 1.75
N ILE A 155 15.56 -20.23 1.13
CA ILE A 155 14.32 -20.98 0.99
C ILE A 155 14.03 -21.27 -0.49
N ASN A 156 13.95 -22.56 -0.82
CA ASN A 156 13.58 -23.00 -2.16
C ASN A 156 12.09 -22.75 -2.41
N ASN A 157 11.80 -21.91 -3.40
CA ASN A 157 10.46 -21.57 -3.87
C ASN A 157 9.77 -22.80 -4.49
N LYS A 158 8.50 -23.05 -4.15
CA LYS A 158 7.65 -24.06 -4.81
C LYS A 158 6.27 -23.48 -5.13
N GLU A 159 5.72 -23.87 -6.28
CA GLU A 159 4.41 -23.43 -6.73
C GLU A 159 3.25 -24.00 -5.90
N ARG A 160 2.11 -23.29 -5.97
CA ARG A 160 0.90 -23.56 -5.22
C ARG A 160 0.29 -24.91 -5.64
N GLY A 161 0.07 -25.81 -4.67
CA GLY A 161 -0.87 -26.92 -4.81
C GLY A 161 -0.29 -28.32 -4.77
N GLU A 162 1.03 -28.51 -4.80
CA GLU A 162 1.60 -29.87 -4.85
C GLU A 162 2.12 -30.42 -3.51
N SER A 163 2.28 -29.60 -2.46
CA SER A 163 2.69 -30.16 -1.16
C SER A 163 2.38 -29.23 0.01
N GLY A 164 1.34 -29.59 0.78
CA GLY A 164 1.19 -29.49 2.25
C GLY A 164 1.92 -28.45 3.12
N PHE A 165 2.40 -27.33 2.60
CA PHE A 165 3.00 -26.26 3.41
C PHE A 165 1.94 -25.22 3.78
N GLY A 166 1.50 -25.29 5.03
CA GLY A 166 0.56 -24.38 5.66
C GLY A 166 1.17 -22.98 5.88
N TYR A 167 0.72 -22.03 5.08
CA TYR A 167 0.93 -20.61 5.31
C TYR A 167 -0.42 -19.89 5.24
N GLY A 168 -0.66 -18.95 6.15
CA GLY A 168 -1.95 -18.30 6.32
C GLY A 168 -2.27 -17.31 5.19
N ASN A 169 -3.46 -17.40 4.59
CA ASN A 169 -3.93 -16.33 3.71
C ASN A 169 -4.14 -15.04 4.51
N THR A 170 -3.40 -13.98 4.17
CA THR A 170 -3.59 -12.64 4.74
C THR A 170 -4.12 -11.71 3.67
N TYR A 171 -5.32 -11.18 3.90
CA TYR A 171 -5.88 -10.09 3.11
C TYR A 171 -5.66 -8.79 3.87
N GLN A 172 -4.68 -7.98 3.44
CA GLN A 172 -4.43 -6.69 4.06
C GLN A 172 -5.08 -5.58 3.24
N THR A 173 -5.71 -4.66 3.95
CA THR A 173 -6.14 -3.39 3.38
C THR A 173 -5.41 -2.28 4.12
N TYR A 174 -4.79 -1.39 3.35
CA TYR A 174 -4.08 -0.24 3.86
C TYR A 174 -4.78 1.01 3.35
N MET A 175 -5.15 1.90 4.25
CA MET A 175 -5.78 3.16 3.87
C MET A 175 -5.02 4.33 4.46
N TRP A 176 -4.54 5.25 3.64
CA TRP A 176 -3.88 6.45 4.14
C TRP A 176 -4.24 7.68 3.35
N THR A 177 -4.09 8.84 3.97
CA THR A 177 -4.25 10.12 3.28
C THR A 177 -2.92 10.81 3.11
N GLU A 178 -2.73 11.51 1.99
CA GLU A 178 -1.67 12.50 1.84
C GLU A 178 -2.23 13.81 1.32
N SER A 179 -1.69 14.92 1.80
CA SER A 179 -1.93 16.24 1.24
C SER A 179 -1.40 16.34 -0.19
N LYS A 180 -2.09 17.11 -1.05
CA LYS A 180 -1.63 17.35 -2.42
C LYS A 180 -0.23 17.98 -2.47
N SER A 181 0.12 18.78 -1.45
CA SER A 181 1.47 19.32 -1.29
C SER A 181 2.49 18.22 -0.95
N SER A 182 2.19 17.30 -0.02
CA SER A 182 3.04 16.13 0.29
C SER A 182 3.26 15.27 -0.96
N ILE A 183 2.19 14.99 -1.72
CA ILE A 183 2.24 14.18 -2.96
C ILE A 183 3.18 14.83 -3.98
N LYS A 184 3.00 16.13 -4.26
CA LYS A 184 3.82 16.85 -5.22
C LYS A 184 5.29 16.86 -4.78
N LYS A 185 5.55 17.23 -3.52
CA LYS A 185 6.90 17.25 -2.95
C LYS A 185 7.61 15.90 -3.10
N ASN A 186 6.94 14.80 -2.75
CA ASN A 186 7.52 13.47 -2.84
C ASN A 186 7.81 13.06 -4.30
N ASN A 187 6.95 13.42 -5.24
CA ASN A 187 7.19 13.17 -6.65
C ASN A 187 8.37 13.99 -7.19
N ASP A 188 8.46 15.28 -6.82
CA ASP A 188 9.56 16.17 -7.24
C ASP A 188 10.91 15.65 -6.71
N LEU A 189 10.97 15.24 -5.43
CA LEU A 189 12.15 14.61 -4.83
C LEU A 189 12.59 13.33 -5.56
N TYR A 190 11.64 12.53 -6.05
CA TYR A 190 11.96 11.33 -6.82
C TYR A 190 12.60 11.68 -8.18
N TRP A 191 12.09 12.70 -8.87
CA TRP A 191 12.68 13.17 -10.12
C TRP A 191 14.08 13.74 -9.93
N GLU A 192 14.30 14.53 -8.87
CA GLU A 192 15.62 15.03 -8.48
C GLU A 192 16.59 13.87 -8.22
N TYR A 193 16.16 12.85 -7.47
CA TYR A 193 16.95 11.64 -7.22
C TYR A 193 17.36 10.94 -8.53
N LEU A 194 16.43 10.78 -9.47
CA LEU A 194 16.73 10.17 -10.77
C LEU A 194 17.73 11.00 -11.57
N GLN A 195 17.58 12.33 -11.60
CA GLN A 195 18.50 13.23 -12.29
C GLN A 195 19.93 13.13 -11.73
N ILE A 196 20.07 13.15 -10.41
CA ILE A 196 21.36 12.98 -9.74
C ILE A 196 21.96 11.63 -10.11
N LYS A 197 21.19 10.53 -9.95
CA LYS A 197 21.67 9.17 -10.24
C LYS A 197 22.13 9.03 -11.68
N MET A 198 21.37 9.54 -12.65
CA MET A 198 21.76 9.55 -14.06
C MET A 198 23.06 10.32 -14.26
N SER A 199 23.16 11.53 -13.70
CA SER A 199 24.38 12.36 -13.82
C SER A 199 25.62 11.68 -13.23
N THR A 200 25.48 10.90 -12.16
CA THR A 200 26.59 10.16 -11.55
C THR A 200 26.99 8.92 -12.33
N MET A 201 26.06 8.29 -13.04
CA MET A 201 26.33 7.12 -13.90
C MET A 201 26.96 7.53 -15.23
N THR A 202 26.75 8.76 -15.69
CA THR A 202 27.30 9.30 -16.94
C THR A 202 28.61 10.08 -16.74
N ARG A 203 29.12 10.18 -15.51
CA ARG A 203 30.47 10.74 -15.26
C ARG A 203 31.50 9.61 -15.52
N PRO A 204 32.46 9.81 -16.45
CA PRO A 204 33.48 8.83 -16.78
C PRO A 204 34.42 8.53 -15.60
#